data_AF-A0A9E1WBT0-F1
#
_entry.id   AF-A0A9E1WBT0-F1
#
_cell.length_a   1.000
_cell.length_b   1.000
_cell.length_c   1.000
_cell.angle_alpha   90.00
_cell.angle_beta   90.00
_cell.angle_gamma   90.00
#
_symmetry.space_group_name_H-M   'P 1'
#
loop_
_entity.id
_entity.type
_entity.pdbx_description
1 polymer ?
#
loop_
_entity_poly.entity_id
_entity_poly.type
_entity_poly.pdbx_seq_one_letter_code
_entity_poly.pdbx_strand_id
1 'polypeptide(L)'
;SGRPNYVWDPLAGAERLGRFGWKAGEAGLMQQTAAAAFGDMGLTSALHPEQSCPPPQHACQAAPAAAGPELSAERLAALVAYLRYLAPPPRQNAENPAVKRGKKLFHATGCAACHIPSAQTGPPFAGQKIAPYSDLLLHDMGQGLADNRPDFTATGQEWRTPPLWGLGALMAVNGHEFLLHDGRARGIAEAILWHGGEARPAREAFSTMDAGARADLLAFLRSL
;
A
#
# COMPACT_ATOMS: atom_id res chain seq x y z
N SER A 1 -10.93 8.69 -11.14
CA SER A 1 -10.46 7.78 -12.19
C SER A 1 -9.47 6.81 -11.56
N GLY A 2 -9.84 5.54 -11.40
CA GLY A 2 -8.87 4.51 -11.00
C GLY A 2 -8.41 3.75 -12.23
N ARG A 3 -7.11 3.49 -12.37
CA ARG A 3 -6.59 2.61 -13.43
C ARG A 3 -5.60 1.56 -12.91
N PRO A 4 -5.50 0.40 -13.54
CA PRO A 4 -4.49 -0.60 -13.21
C PRO A 4 -3.08 -0.14 -13.62
N ASN A 5 -2.07 -0.69 -12.96
CA ASN A 5 -0.71 -0.74 -13.50
C ASN A 5 -0.47 -2.13 -14.10
N TYR A 6 0.13 -2.19 -15.28
CA TYR A 6 0.59 -3.43 -15.88
C TYR A 6 2.11 -3.50 -15.80
N VAL A 7 2.63 -4.64 -15.33
CA VAL A 7 4.02 -4.80 -14.93
C VAL A 7 4.58 -6.10 -15.48
N TRP A 8 5.89 -6.15 -15.68
CA TRP A 8 6.57 -7.37 -16.09
C TRP A 8 6.63 -8.36 -14.93
N ASP A 9 6.09 -9.56 -15.11
CA ASP A 9 6.20 -10.68 -14.17
C ASP A 9 7.26 -11.67 -14.67
N PRO A 10 8.46 -11.73 -14.04
CA PRO A 10 9.53 -12.62 -14.48
C PRO A 10 9.19 -14.10 -14.30
N LEU A 11 8.24 -14.45 -13.41
CA LEU A 11 7.81 -15.84 -13.22
C LEU A 11 6.89 -16.33 -14.34
N ALA A 12 6.07 -15.41 -14.87
CA ALA A 12 5.18 -15.69 -15.98
C ALA A 12 5.82 -15.46 -17.35
N GLY A 13 6.94 -14.71 -17.40
CA GLY A 13 7.56 -14.27 -18.66
C GLY A 13 6.63 -13.40 -19.50
N ALA A 14 5.76 -12.62 -18.85
CA ALA A 14 4.73 -11.83 -19.51
C ALA A 14 4.31 -10.63 -18.67
N GLU A 15 3.66 -9.66 -19.33
CA GLU A 15 3.00 -8.56 -18.63
C GLU A 15 1.78 -9.07 -17.84
N ARG A 16 1.63 -8.60 -16.60
CA ARG A 16 0.56 -8.97 -15.68
C ARG A 16 0.03 -7.73 -14.97
N LEU A 17 -1.18 -7.86 -14.40
CA LEU A 17 -1.71 -6.84 -13.51
C LEU A 17 -0.82 -6.72 -12.27
N GLY A 18 -0.31 -5.52 -12.05
CA GLY A 18 0.40 -5.11 -10.85
C GLY A 18 -0.52 -5.02 -9.62
N ARG A 19 -0.03 -5.42 -8.45
CA ARG A 19 -0.84 -5.57 -7.23
C ARG A 19 -0.17 -5.05 -5.97
N PHE A 20 1.15 -5.18 -5.86
CA PHE A 20 1.91 -4.87 -4.64
C PHE A 20 2.84 -3.67 -4.82
N GLY A 21 3.30 -3.10 -3.71
CA GLY A 21 4.04 -1.84 -3.67
C GLY A 21 3.14 -0.60 -3.69
N TRP A 22 3.78 0.57 -3.66
CA TRP A 22 3.13 1.88 -3.63
C TRP A 22 2.46 2.25 -4.96
N LYS A 23 3.01 1.78 -6.08
CA LYS A 23 2.50 2.04 -7.44
C LYS A 23 2.05 0.78 -8.16
N ALA A 24 1.73 -0.27 -7.39
CA ALA A 24 1.36 -1.58 -7.95
C ALA A 24 2.47 -2.16 -8.87
N GLY A 25 3.75 -1.92 -8.57
CA GLY A 25 4.89 -2.30 -9.43
C GLY A 25 5.16 -3.81 -9.51
N GLU A 26 4.59 -4.61 -8.59
CA GLU A 26 4.85 -6.05 -8.51
C GLU A 26 3.57 -6.85 -8.75
N ALA A 27 3.64 -7.88 -9.61
CA ALA A 27 2.46 -8.66 -10.01
C ALA A 27 1.95 -9.63 -8.92
N GLY A 28 2.86 -10.10 -8.06
CA GLY A 28 2.58 -11.16 -7.10
C GLY A 28 3.45 -11.08 -5.84
N LEU A 29 3.02 -11.76 -4.77
CA LEU A 29 3.77 -11.84 -3.52
C LEU A 29 5.17 -12.44 -3.70
N MET A 30 5.35 -13.42 -4.59
CA MET A 30 6.68 -14.01 -4.84
C MET A 30 7.66 -12.96 -5.35
N GLN A 31 7.23 -12.18 -6.36
CA GLN A 31 8.02 -11.10 -6.95
C GLN A 31 8.30 -10.01 -5.91
N GLN A 32 7.25 -9.53 -5.21
CA GLN A 32 7.38 -8.51 -4.16
C GLN A 32 8.32 -8.92 -3.02
N THR A 33 8.23 -10.16 -2.54
CA THR A 33 9.07 -10.65 -1.44
C THR A 33 10.53 -10.81 -1.88
N ALA A 34 10.77 -11.32 -3.08
CA ALA A 34 12.12 -11.43 -3.62
C ALA A 34 12.76 -10.05 -3.87
N ALA A 35 11.97 -9.10 -4.42
CA ALA A 35 12.41 -7.74 -4.65
C ALA A 35 12.74 -7.00 -3.34
N ALA A 36 11.93 -7.18 -2.28
CA ALA A 36 12.21 -6.61 -0.97
C ALA A 36 13.46 -7.24 -0.31
N ALA A 37 13.60 -8.56 -0.39
CA ALA A 37 14.80 -9.25 0.11
C ALA A 37 16.07 -8.70 -0.57
N PHE A 38 16.00 -8.43 -1.88
CA PHE A 38 17.11 -7.89 -2.65
C PHE A 38 17.35 -6.39 -2.40
N GLY A 39 16.32 -5.57 -2.60
CA GLY A 39 16.42 -4.11 -2.57
C GLY A 39 16.58 -3.52 -1.17
N ASP A 40 15.95 -4.12 -0.17
CA ASP A 40 15.93 -3.58 1.20
C ASP A 40 16.95 -4.28 2.11
N MET A 41 17.13 -5.59 1.95
CA MET A 41 18.01 -6.39 2.80
C MET A 41 19.34 -6.78 2.13
N GLY A 42 19.47 -6.59 0.81
CA GLY A 42 20.68 -6.94 0.06
C GLY A 42 20.86 -8.44 -0.18
N LEU A 43 19.83 -9.25 0.03
CA LEU A 43 19.88 -10.71 -0.08
C LEU A 43 19.56 -11.19 -1.50
N THR A 44 20.44 -12.01 -2.06
CA THR A 44 20.22 -12.66 -3.36
C THR A 44 19.18 -13.79 -3.27
N SER A 45 18.47 -14.01 -4.38
CA SER A 45 17.49 -15.10 -4.55
C SER A 45 17.53 -15.64 -5.99
N ALA A 46 16.78 -16.70 -6.30
CA ALA A 46 16.67 -17.17 -7.69
C ALA A 46 16.10 -16.13 -8.67
N LEU A 47 15.28 -15.18 -8.19
CA LEU A 47 14.75 -14.07 -8.99
C LEU A 47 15.71 -12.88 -9.09
N HIS A 48 16.65 -12.75 -8.14
CA HIS A 48 17.67 -11.70 -8.10
C HIS A 48 19.02 -12.34 -7.74
N PRO A 49 19.69 -13.00 -8.70
CA PRO A 49 20.88 -13.82 -8.41
C PRO A 49 22.16 -13.01 -8.25
N GLU A 50 22.19 -11.77 -8.74
CA GLU A 50 23.36 -10.90 -8.71
C GLU A 50 23.30 -9.94 -7.52
N GLN A 51 24.44 -9.64 -6.90
CA GLN A 51 24.52 -8.71 -5.78
C GLN A 51 24.18 -7.27 -6.21
N SER A 52 23.43 -6.55 -5.36
CA SER A 52 23.17 -5.11 -5.56
C SER A 52 24.39 -4.28 -5.16
N CYS A 53 25.36 -4.15 -6.07
CA CYS A 53 26.53 -3.29 -5.90
C CYS A 53 26.58 -2.18 -6.96
N PRO A 54 25.64 -1.20 -6.95
CA PRO A 54 25.65 -0.13 -7.93
C PRO A 54 26.91 0.74 -7.80
N PRO A 55 27.39 1.39 -8.88
CA PRO A 55 28.50 2.32 -8.80
C PRO A 55 28.26 3.44 -7.77
N PRO A 56 29.29 3.92 -7.04
CA PRO A 56 30.72 3.56 -7.15
C PRO A 56 31.17 2.48 -6.15
N GLN A 57 30.32 1.51 -5.78
CA GLN A 57 30.60 0.55 -4.71
C GLN A 57 31.65 -0.53 -5.06
N HIS A 58 32.89 -0.14 -5.36
CA HIS A 58 33.97 -1.04 -5.78
C HIS A 58 34.30 -2.13 -4.76
N ALA A 59 34.26 -1.82 -3.45
CA ALA A 59 34.51 -2.80 -2.41
C ALA A 59 33.43 -3.91 -2.37
N CYS A 60 32.16 -3.57 -2.63
CA CYS A 60 31.06 -4.53 -2.74
C CYS A 60 31.27 -5.43 -3.96
N GLN A 61 31.62 -4.84 -5.12
CA GLN A 61 31.87 -5.59 -6.36
C GLN A 61 33.07 -6.54 -6.25
N ALA A 62 34.08 -6.18 -5.47
CA ALA A 62 35.26 -7.00 -5.24
C ALA A 62 35.08 -8.04 -4.12
N ALA A 63 33.99 -7.98 -3.35
CA ALA A 63 33.73 -8.94 -2.28
C ALA A 63 33.44 -10.34 -2.87
N PRO A 64 33.88 -11.42 -2.21
CA PRO A 64 33.55 -12.77 -2.64
C PRO A 64 32.04 -12.98 -2.70
N ALA A 65 31.53 -13.38 -3.86
CA ALA A 65 30.12 -13.77 -4.00
C ALA A 65 29.86 -15.11 -3.29
N ALA A 66 28.66 -15.26 -2.72
CA ALA A 66 28.20 -16.55 -2.24
C ALA A 66 28.15 -17.57 -3.41
N ALA A 67 28.34 -18.85 -3.11
CA ALA A 67 28.33 -19.91 -4.13
C ALA A 67 26.94 -20.17 -4.76
N GLY A 68 25.90 -19.50 -4.26
CA GLY A 68 24.51 -19.55 -4.71
C GLY A 68 23.68 -18.48 -3.99
N PRO A 69 22.36 -18.41 -4.25
CA PRO A 69 21.51 -17.42 -3.63
C PRO A 69 21.48 -17.53 -2.10
N GLU A 70 21.61 -16.40 -1.41
CA GLU A 70 21.59 -16.34 0.06
C GLU A 70 20.21 -16.69 0.63
N LEU A 71 19.14 -16.31 -0.07
CA LEU A 71 17.79 -16.71 0.23
C LEU A 71 17.39 -17.92 -0.63
N SER A 72 17.31 -19.09 0.00
CA SER A 72 16.90 -20.33 -0.67
C SER A 72 15.44 -20.26 -1.15
N ALA A 73 15.12 -21.06 -2.18
CA ALA A 73 13.78 -21.14 -2.74
C ALA A 73 12.74 -21.58 -1.69
N GLU A 74 13.10 -22.51 -0.80
CA GLU A 74 12.23 -23.00 0.27
C GLU A 74 11.92 -21.90 1.28
N ARG A 75 12.93 -21.12 1.69
CA ARG A 75 12.76 -20.00 2.62
C ARG A 75 11.91 -18.90 2.01
N LEU A 76 12.18 -18.53 0.76
CA LEU A 76 11.38 -17.55 0.03
C LEU A 76 9.91 -18.02 -0.10
N ALA A 77 9.68 -19.28 -0.45
CA ALA A 77 8.34 -19.86 -0.54
C ALA A 77 7.62 -19.87 0.82
N ALA A 78 8.33 -20.17 1.92
CA ALA A 78 7.78 -20.12 3.27
C ALA A 78 7.34 -18.71 3.69
N LEU A 79 8.15 -17.68 3.38
CA LEU A 79 7.79 -16.28 3.61
C LEU A 79 6.55 -15.87 2.79
N VAL A 80 6.51 -16.24 1.51
CA VAL A 80 5.35 -15.97 0.63
C VAL A 80 4.09 -16.67 1.14
N ALA A 81 4.21 -17.92 1.60
CA ALA A 81 3.11 -18.64 2.22
C ALA A 81 2.62 -17.91 3.47
N TYR A 82 3.51 -17.58 4.41
CA TYR A 82 3.15 -16.84 5.62
C TYR A 82 2.37 -15.56 5.30
N LEU A 83 2.91 -14.69 4.42
CA LEU A 83 2.26 -13.44 4.02
C LEU A 83 0.89 -13.65 3.36
N ARG A 84 0.73 -14.72 2.58
CA ARG A 84 -0.54 -15.03 1.90
C ARG A 84 -1.66 -15.43 2.86
N TYR A 85 -1.33 -16.02 4.00
CA TYR A 85 -2.32 -16.50 4.98
C TYR A 85 -2.55 -15.53 6.14
N LEU A 86 -1.91 -14.36 6.15
CA LEU A 86 -2.18 -13.32 7.14
C LEU A 86 -3.59 -12.75 6.96
N ALA A 87 -4.40 -12.83 8.02
CA ALA A 87 -5.68 -12.17 8.07
C ALA A 87 -5.51 -10.65 8.28
N PRO A 88 -6.40 -9.82 7.73
CA PRO A 88 -6.41 -8.40 8.07
C PRO A 88 -6.71 -8.20 9.56
N PRO A 89 -6.19 -7.14 10.19
CA PRO A 89 -6.46 -6.84 11.59
C PRO A 89 -7.96 -6.62 11.83
N PRO A 90 -8.49 -7.04 13.00
CA PRO A 90 -9.91 -6.90 13.29
C PRO A 90 -10.28 -5.43 13.49
N ARG A 91 -11.41 -5.04 12.90
CA ARG A 91 -11.99 -3.71 13.08
C ARG A 91 -12.42 -3.50 14.53
N GLN A 92 -12.08 -2.37 15.12
CA GLN A 92 -12.43 -2.05 16.51
C GLN A 92 -13.63 -1.09 16.59
N ASN A 93 -14.38 -1.14 17.69
CA ASN A 93 -15.40 -0.14 18.05
C ASN A 93 -16.45 0.16 16.95
N ALA A 94 -16.77 -0.81 16.10
CA ALA A 94 -17.67 -0.61 14.94
C ALA A 94 -19.08 -0.12 15.34
N GLU A 95 -19.53 -0.46 16.55
CA GLU A 95 -20.86 -0.10 17.06
C GLU A 95 -20.93 1.30 17.69
N ASN A 96 -19.80 1.98 17.89
CA ASN A 96 -19.76 3.31 18.48
C ASN A 96 -20.59 4.30 17.61
N PRO A 97 -21.51 5.09 18.19
CA PRO A 97 -22.30 6.06 17.44
C PRO A 97 -21.48 7.05 16.61
N ALA A 98 -20.33 7.52 17.12
CA ALA A 98 -19.41 8.40 16.40
C ALA A 98 -18.83 7.71 15.15
N VAL A 99 -18.45 6.44 15.27
CA VAL A 99 -17.96 5.61 14.15
C VAL A 99 -19.04 5.41 13.08
N LYS A 100 -20.30 5.22 13.49
CA LYS A 100 -21.43 5.10 12.55
C LYS A 100 -21.70 6.42 11.81
N ARG A 101 -21.65 7.57 12.50
CA ARG A 101 -21.77 8.90 11.88
C ARG A 101 -20.58 9.18 10.95
N GLY A 102 -19.37 8.89 11.39
CA GLY A 102 -18.14 9.01 10.61
C GLY A 102 -18.15 8.18 9.33
N LYS A 103 -18.68 6.96 9.36
CA LYS A 103 -18.87 6.15 8.14
C LYS A 103 -19.77 6.86 7.13
N LYS A 104 -20.88 7.47 7.58
CA LYS A 104 -21.76 8.24 6.68
C LYS A 104 -21.02 9.44 6.09
N LEU A 105 -20.26 10.16 6.91
CA LEU A 105 -19.44 11.28 6.46
C LEU A 105 -18.37 10.84 5.44
N PHE A 106 -17.72 9.70 5.64
CA PHE A 106 -16.75 9.14 4.71
C PHE A 106 -17.32 8.96 3.30
N HIS A 107 -18.56 8.46 3.20
CA HIS A 107 -19.27 8.38 1.93
C HIS A 107 -19.66 9.76 1.39
N ALA A 108 -20.24 10.62 2.23
CA ALA A 108 -20.72 11.95 1.82
C ALA A 108 -19.60 12.90 1.37
N THR A 109 -18.38 12.73 1.92
CA THR A 109 -17.18 13.52 1.58
C THR A 109 -16.57 13.09 0.25
N GLY A 110 -16.93 11.91 -0.28
CA GLY A 110 -16.36 11.36 -1.49
C GLY A 110 -15.10 10.49 -1.27
N CYS A 111 -14.69 10.23 -0.02
CA CYS A 111 -13.56 9.33 0.28
C CYS A 111 -13.77 7.93 -0.33
N ALA A 112 -15.02 7.46 -0.30
CA ALA A 112 -15.43 6.17 -0.83
C ALA A 112 -15.37 6.06 -2.37
N ALA A 113 -14.96 7.10 -3.09
CA ALA A 113 -14.76 7.04 -4.55
C ALA A 113 -13.52 6.22 -4.95
N CYS A 114 -12.48 6.22 -4.10
CA CYS A 114 -11.26 5.41 -4.29
C CYS A 114 -11.10 4.39 -3.15
N HIS A 115 -11.44 4.78 -1.92
CA HIS A 115 -11.42 3.88 -0.77
C HIS A 115 -12.70 3.02 -0.67
N ILE A 116 -12.91 2.17 -1.67
CA ILE A 116 -14.12 1.33 -1.82
C ILE A 116 -14.30 0.40 -0.60
N PRO A 117 -15.44 0.47 0.12
CA PRO A 117 -15.59 -0.21 1.41
C PRO A 117 -15.51 -1.73 1.41
N SER A 118 -15.83 -2.39 0.30
CA SER A 118 -15.91 -3.85 0.26
C SER A 118 -15.44 -4.44 -1.06
N ALA A 119 -14.78 -5.59 -0.97
CA ALA A 119 -14.37 -6.39 -2.12
C ALA A 119 -14.68 -7.87 -1.87
N GLN A 120 -14.69 -8.66 -2.94
CA GLN A 120 -14.72 -10.12 -2.88
C GLN A 120 -13.34 -10.66 -3.25
N THR A 121 -12.84 -11.60 -2.48
CA THR A 121 -11.57 -12.26 -2.76
C THR A 121 -11.67 -13.20 -3.95
N GLY A 122 -10.56 -13.33 -4.69
CA GLY A 122 -10.37 -14.36 -5.71
C GLY A 122 -9.60 -15.58 -5.18
N PRO A 123 -9.30 -16.56 -6.04
CA PRO A 123 -8.47 -17.71 -5.67
C PRO A 123 -7.13 -17.30 -5.03
N PRO A 124 -6.60 -18.08 -4.06
CA PRO A 124 -7.15 -19.34 -3.56
C PRO A 124 -8.28 -19.19 -2.53
N PHE A 125 -8.61 -17.96 -2.13
CA PHE A 125 -9.58 -17.67 -1.07
C PHE A 125 -10.93 -17.19 -1.62
N ALA A 126 -11.35 -17.70 -2.77
CA ALA A 126 -12.46 -17.10 -3.53
C ALA A 126 -13.76 -16.97 -2.74
N GLY A 127 -14.49 -15.86 -2.94
CA GLY A 127 -15.84 -15.66 -2.43
C GLY A 127 -15.94 -15.11 -0.99
N GLN A 128 -14.83 -14.73 -0.36
CA GLN A 128 -14.86 -14.07 0.94
C GLN A 128 -15.12 -12.58 0.78
N LYS A 129 -16.09 -12.07 1.54
CA LYS A 129 -16.35 -10.64 1.62
C LYS A 129 -15.37 -10.00 2.59
N ILE A 130 -14.59 -9.05 2.09
CA ILE A 130 -13.62 -8.28 2.86
C ILE A 130 -13.96 -6.79 2.83
N ALA A 131 -13.41 -6.02 3.78
CA ALA A 131 -13.62 -4.57 3.88
C ALA A 131 -12.29 -3.78 3.87
N PRO A 132 -11.58 -3.73 2.72
CA PRO A 132 -10.26 -3.10 2.65
C PRO A 132 -10.32 -1.57 2.60
N TYR A 133 -11.46 -0.98 2.22
CA TYR A 133 -11.56 0.46 1.94
C TYR A 133 -10.52 0.91 0.92
N SER A 134 -10.50 0.23 -0.23
CA SER A 134 -9.58 0.47 -1.34
C SER A 134 -10.09 -0.25 -2.59
N ASP A 135 -9.95 0.38 -3.75
CA ASP A 135 -10.08 -0.25 -5.07
C ASP A 135 -8.77 -0.89 -5.58
N LEU A 136 -7.65 -0.68 -4.88
CA LEU A 136 -6.31 -1.11 -5.26
C LEU A 136 -5.83 -0.56 -6.62
N LEU A 137 -6.43 0.54 -7.10
CA LEU A 137 -6.08 1.18 -8.37
C LEU A 137 -5.14 2.37 -8.16
N LEU A 138 -4.50 2.78 -9.25
CA LEU A 138 -3.71 4.01 -9.29
C LEU A 138 -4.63 5.23 -9.45
N HIS A 139 -4.33 6.27 -8.69
CA HIS A 139 -4.98 7.57 -8.75
C HIS A 139 -3.96 8.69 -8.74
N ASP A 140 -4.23 9.75 -9.48
CA ASP A 140 -3.46 10.99 -9.41
C ASP A 140 -3.72 11.70 -8.07
N MET A 141 -2.69 11.77 -7.22
CA MET A 141 -2.73 12.44 -5.92
C MET A 141 -2.19 13.89 -5.97
N GLY A 142 -1.86 14.37 -7.17
CA GLY A 142 -1.40 15.70 -7.49
C GLY A 142 0.07 15.97 -7.16
N GLN A 143 0.56 17.10 -7.67
CA GLN A 143 1.96 17.51 -7.59
C GLN A 143 2.53 17.55 -6.17
N GLY A 144 1.70 17.85 -5.18
CA GLY A 144 2.11 17.90 -3.77
C GLY A 144 2.60 16.55 -3.24
N LEU A 145 2.16 15.44 -3.85
CA LEU A 145 2.58 14.08 -3.51
C LEU A 145 3.36 13.41 -4.65
N ALA A 146 3.92 14.19 -5.57
CA ALA A 146 4.74 13.63 -6.64
C ALA A 146 6.12 13.21 -6.12
N ASP A 147 6.58 12.00 -6.48
CA ASP A 147 7.98 11.57 -6.28
C ASP A 147 8.84 11.77 -7.55
N ASN A 148 8.21 12.21 -8.65
CA ASN A 148 8.80 12.35 -9.99
C ASN A 148 9.48 11.08 -10.54
N ARG A 149 9.16 9.91 -9.99
CA ARG A 149 9.71 8.62 -10.41
C ARG A 149 8.60 7.77 -11.03
N PRO A 150 8.60 7.55 -12.35
CA PRO A 150 7.66 6.61 -12.95
C PRO A 150 7.97 5.17 -12.51
N ASP A 151 6.93 4.34 -12.47
CA ASP A 151 7.02 2.91 -12.20
C ASP A 151 6.11 2.14 -13.16
N PHE A 152 6.72 1.53 -14.18
CA PHE A 152 6.04 1.06 -15.39
C PHE A 152 5.14 2.16 -15.99
N THR A 153 3.83 1.95 -16.05
CA THR A 153 2.89 2.93 -16.59
C THR A 153 2.49 3.98 -15.56
N ALA A 154 2.78 3.79 -14.26
CA ALA A 154 2.45 4.76 -13.22
C ALA A 154 3.36 5.98 -13.32
N THR A 155 2.78 7.17 -13.27
CA THR A 155 3.52 8.43 -13.26
C THR A 155 4.07 8.76 -11.86
N GLY A 156 4.83 9.85 -11.76
CA GLY A 156 5.31 10.35 -10.47
C GLY A 156 4.21 10.81 -9.51
N GLN A 157 3.01 11.12 -10.01
CA GLN A 157 1.88 11.64 -9.22
C GLN A 157 0.86 10.56 -8.84
N GLU A 158 1.00 9.36 -9.41
CA GLU A 158 0.03 8.29 -9.24
C GLU A 158 0.45 7.33 -8.13
N TRP A 159 -0.51 7.03 -7.28
CA TRP A 159 -0.33 6.12 -6.16
C TRP A 159 -1.46 5.12 -6.10
N ARG A 160 -1.14 3.87 -5.73
CA ARG A 160 -2.15 2.85 -5.49
C ARG A 160 -2.90 3.20 -4.22
N THR A 161 -4.23 3.17 -4.24
CA THR A 161 -5.05 3.37 -3.04
C THR A 161 -4.69 2.32 -1.98
N PRO A 162 -4.04 2.66 -0.86
CA PRO A 162 -3.72 1.67 0.17
C PRO A 162 -5.01 1.24 0.89
N PRO A 163 -5.18 -0.06 1.20
CA PRO A 163 -6.24 -0.50 2.11
C PRO A 163 -6.16 0.25 3.44
N LEU A 164 -7.30 0.74 3.96
CA LEU A 164 -7.35 1.47 5.23
C LEU A 164 -7.54 0.56 6.45
N TRP A 165 -7.68 -0.76 6.27
CA TRP A 165 -7.73 -1.67 7.40
C TRP A 165 -6.44 -1.60 8.24
N GLY A 166 -6.54 -1.72 9.55
CA GLY A 166 -5.40 -1.59 10.45
C GLY A 166 -4.87 -0.18 10.65
N LEU A 167 -5.50 0.86 10.10
CA LEU A 167 -5.11 2.24 10.29
C LEU A 167 -5.12 2.63 11.77
N GLY A 168 -6.10 2.13 12.54
CA GLY A 168 -6.18 2.32 13.99
C GLY A 168 -5.10 1.58 14.80
N ALA A 169 -4.40 0.62 14.19
CA ALA A 169 -3.37 -0.18 14.85
C ALA A 169 -1.96 0.39 14.69
N LEU A 170 -1.75 1.41 13.84
CA LEU A 170 -0.42 1.92 13.50
C LEU A 170 0.40 2.35 14.72
N MET A 171 -0.21 3.08 15.65
CA MET A 171 0.50 3.50 16.88
C MET A 171 0.98 2.30 17.70
N ALA A 172 0.16 1.26 17.83
CA ALA A 172 0.52 0.06 18.60
C ALA A 172 1.60 -0.78 17.93
N VAL A 173 1.63 -0.81 16.59
CA VAL A 173 2.57 -1.65 15.80
C VAL A 173 3.88 -0.92 15.51
N ASN A 174 3.82 0.38 15.16
CA ASN A 174 4.96 1.15 14.68
C ASN A 174 5.49 2.16 15.70
N GLY A 175 4.74 2.47 16.76
CA GLY A 175 5.07 3.55 17.70
C GLY A 175 4.85 4.97 17.13
N HIS A 176 4.25 5.10 15.94
CA HIS A 176 3.94 6.37 15.29
C HIS A 176 2.75 6.25 14.32
N GLU A 177 2.18 7.39 13.92
CA GLU A 177 1.09 7.49 12.91
C GLU A 177 1.55 8.23 11.64
N PHE A 178 2.84 8.16 11.29
CA PHE A 178 3.32 8.67 10.01
C PHE A 178 2.66 7.96 8.82
N LEU A 179 2.09 8.74 7.91
CA LEU A 179 1.26 8.27 6.78
C LEU A 179 1.75 8.88 5.46
N LEU A 180 1.18 8.35 4.36
CA LEU A 180 1.55 8.59 2.95
C LEU A 180 2.86 7.87 2.57
N HIS A 181 3.17 7.84 1.28
CA HIS A 181 4.27 7.03 0.73
C HIS A 181 5.66 7.41 1.29
N ASP A 182 5.81 8.62 1.81
CA ASP A 182 7.05 9.17 2.35
C ASP A 182 6.97 9.50 3.85
N GLY A 183 5.88 9.09 4.52
CA GLY A 183 5.71 9.30 5.96
C GLY A 183 5.54 10.75 6.41
N ARG A 184 5.31 11.71 5.50
CA ARG A 184 5.27 13.15 5.87
C ARG A 184 4.12 13.52 6.81
N ALA A 185 3.01 12.80 6.77
CA ALA A 185 1.79 13.17 7.49
C ALA A 185 1.81 12.61 8.91
N ARG A 186 1.69 13.44 9.94
CA ARG A 186 1.75 13.05 11.36
C ARG A 186 0.40 12.59 11.91
N GLY A 187 -0.31 11.80 11.12
CA GLY A 187 -1.62 11.24 11.46
C GLY A 187 -2.69 11.50 10.41
N ILE A 188 -3.87 10.93 10.65
CA ILE A 188 -4.95 10.79 9.67
C ILE A 188 -5.44 12.13 9.14
N ALA A 189 -5.63 13.14 10.01
CA ALA A 189 -6.12 14.45 9.59
C ALA A 189 -5.13 15.16 8.65
N GLU A 190 -3.83 15.10 8.95
CA GLU A 190 -2.80 15.66 8.08
C GLU A 190 -2.72 14.90 6.75
N ALA A 191 -2.83 13.57 6.79
CA ALA A 191 -2.86 12.76 5.57
C ALA A 191 -4.01 13.17 4.65
N ILE A 192 -5.23 13.38 5.19
CA ILE A 192 -6.38 13.88 4.41
C ILE A 192 -6.06 15.24 3.80
N LEU A 193 -5.42 16.15 4.54
CA LEU A 193 -5.08 17.50 4.05
C LEU A 193 -4.04 17.51 2.93
N TRP A 194 -3.22 16.46 2.82
CA TRP A 194 -2.27 16.27 1.73
C TRP A 194 -2.91 15.73 0.43
N HIS A 195 -4.14 15.22 0.47
CA HIS A 195 -4.79 14.66 -0.72
C HIS A 195 -5.04 15.74 -1.78
N GLY A 196 -4.28 15.68 -2.87
CA GLY A 196 -4.42 16.53 -4.04
C GLY A 196 -5.11 15.80 -5.19
N GLY A 197 -4.78 16.21 -6.42
CA GLY A 197 -5.24 15.55 -7.65
C GLY A 197 -6.74 15.26 -7.65
N GLU A 198 -7.10 13.99 -7.88
CA GLU A 198 -8.48 13.51 -7.89
C GLU A 198 -9.21 13.63 -6.55
N ALA A 199 -8.47 13.55 -5.44
CA ALA A 199 -9.00 13.59 -4.09
C ALA A 199 -9.15 15.02 -3.53
N ARG A 200 -8.79 16.05 -4.31
CA ARG A 200 -8.90 17.45 -3.91
C ARG A 200 -10.30 17.84 -3.41
N PRO A 201 -11.42 17.46 -4.06
CA PRO A 201 -12.76 17.81 -3.55
C PRO A 201 -13.04 17.20 -2.18
N ALA A 202 -12.60 15.95 -1.92
CA ALA A 202 -12.78 15.29 -0.63
C ALA A 202 -11.94 15.96 0.47
N ARG A 203 -10.71 16.37 0.15
CA ARG A 203 -9.88 17.19 1.04
C ARG A 203 -10.57 18.50 1.41
N GLU A 204 -11.10 19.20 0.42
CA GLU A 204 -11.76 20.50 0.61
C GLU A 204 -13.01 20.35 1.47
N ALA A 205 -13.86 19.36 1.18
CA ALA A 205 -15.01 19.03 2.01
C ALA A 205 -14.60 18.76 3.48
N PHE A 206 -13.56 17.95 3.71
CA PHE A 206 -13.03 17.72 5.07
C PHE A 206 -12.55 19.01 5.74
N SER A 207 -11.84 19.89 5.02
CA SER A 207 -11.32 21.14 5.59
C SER A 207 -12.41 22.09 6.07
N THR A 208 -13.58 22.06 5.42
CA THR A 208 -14.74 22.91 5.74
C THR A 208 -15.70 22.32 6.77
N MET A 209 -15.53 21.06 7.16
CA MET A 209 -16.37 20.42 8.18
C MET A 209 -16.24 21.12 9.53
N ASP A 210 -17.33 21.14 10.30
CA ASP A 210 -17.25 21.52 11.71
C ASP A 210 -16.39 20.52 12.52
N ALA A 211 -16.01 20.90 13.74
CA ALA A 211 -15.13 20.10 14.57
C ALA A 211 -15.74 18.74 14.96
N GLY A 212 -17.06 18.66 15.14
CA GLY A 212 -17.76 17.43 15.51
C GLY A 212 -17.79 16.44 14.36
N ALA A 213 -18.15 16.89 13.16
CA ALA A 213 -18.12 16.08 11.95
C ALA A 213 -16.71 15.55 11.64
N ARG A 214 -15.68 16.41 11.79
CA ARG A 214 -14.28 15.97 11.65
C ARG A 214 -13.91 14.90 12.67
N ALA A 215 -14.28 15.09 13.94
CA ALA A 215 -14.01 14.12 14.98
C ALA A 215 -14.69 12.76 14.70
N ASP A 216 -15.94 12.77 14.23
CA ASP A 216 -16.66 11.55 13.87
C ASP A 216 -16.01 10.82 12.68
N LEU A 217 -15.62 11.54 11.61
CA LEU A 217 -14.91 10.94 10.48
C LEU A 217 -13.57 10.33 10.91
N LEU A 218 -12.80 11.04 11.73
CA LEU A 218 -11.53 10.52 12.25
C LEU A 218 -11.74 9.33 13.20
N ALA A 219 -12.82 9.32 13.98
CA ALA A 219 -13.18 8.16 14.80
C ALA A 219 -13.50 6.93 13.94
N PHE A 220 -14.20 7.13 12.81
CA PHE A 220 -14.43 6.06 11.85
C PHE A 220 -13.12 5.55 11.24
N LEU A 221 -12.22 6.42 10.78
CA LEU A 221 -10.94 6.01 10.19
C LEU A 221 -10.04 5.29 11.19
N ARG A 222 -10.00 5.73 12.46
CA ARG A 222 -9.30 5.01 13.55
C ARG A 222 -9.94 3.69 13.94
N SER A 223 -11.20 3.47 13.55
CA SER A 223 -11.88 2.19 13.78
C SER A 223 -11.41 1.11 12.81
N LEU A 224 -10.84 1.51 11.66
CA LEU A 224 -10.43 0.63 10.57
C LEU A 224 -9.11 -0.08 10.85
#